data_AF-F0M1S3-F1
#
_entry.id   AF-F0M1S3-F1
#
_cell.length_a   1.000
_cell.length_b   1.000
_cell.length_c   1.000
_cell.angle_alpha   90.00
_cell.angle_beta   90.00
_cell.angle_gamma   90.00
#
_symmetry.space_group_name_H-M   'P 1'
#
loop_
_entity.id
_entity.type
_entity.pdbx_description
1 polymer ?
#
loop_
_entity_poly.entity_id
_entity_poly.type
_entity_poly.pdbx_seq_one_letter_code
_entity_poly.pdbx_strand_id
1 'polypeptide(L)'
;MQRTPTPVVPLPGQEAAWDYPRPPRVEAGSARIRIVLGGEVVLDSVDSVRVLETSHPPVYYLPRSAFAPGTLEPADGSSFCEFKGAAQYLTVRGGGKVAEAAAWFYPEPAQGYEALAGRVAVYPGRMDYCEVDGERVRPQAGGFYGGWITERVVGPFKGGTRNVALVRDRFRGRPGRIQVPSGSQRISRQLPESGSMMGT
;
A
#
# COMPACT_ATOMS: atom_id res chain seq x y z
N MET A 1 -8.14 -7.06 -28.23
CA MET A 1 -7.72 -8.16 -27.34
C MET A 1 -6.95 -7.55 -26.17
N GLN A 2 -7.48 -7.62 -24.94
CA GLN A 2 -6.73 -7.13 -23.77
C GLN A 2 -5.60 -8.11 -23.49
N ARG A 3 -4.34 -7.71 -23.69
CA ARG A 3 -3.18 -8.53 -23.34
C ARG A 3 -3.20 -8.76 -21.83
N THR A 4 -3.30 -10.01 -21.41
CA THR A 4 -3.12 -10.42 -20.02
C THR A 4 -1.78 -9.86 -19.52
N PRO A 5 -1.74 -9.24 -18.32
CA PRO A 5 -0.47 -8.82 -17.71
C PRO A 5 0.46 -10.02 -17.62
N THR A 6 1.73 -9.88 -17.99
CA THR A 6 2.72 -10.95 -17.82
C THR A 6 2.95 -11.18 -16.33
N PRO A 7 2.67 -12.37 -15.78
CA PRO A 7 2.94 -12.66 -14.37
C PRO A 7 4.43 -12.52 -14.07
N VAL A 8 4.78 -11.90 -12.94
CA VAL A 8 6.17 -11.89 -12.47
C VAL A 8 6.46 -13.26 -11.84
N VAL A 9 7.55 -13.91 -12.24
CA VAL A 9 8.00 -15.15 -11.61
C VAL A 9 8.57 -14.80 -10.22
N PRO A 10 8.03 -15.35 -9.13
CA PRO A 10 8.51 -15.06 -7.78
C PRO A 10 9.91 -15.63 -7.57
N LEU A 11 10.75 -14.90 -6.83
CA LEU A 11 12.02 -15.43 -6.31
C LEU A 11 11.76 -16.37 -5.12
N PRO A 12 12.75 -17.20 -4.70
CA PRO A 12 12.63 -17.98 -3.47
C PRO A 12 12.23 -17.11 -2.27
N GLY A 13 11.16 -17.51 -1.58
CA GLY A 13 10.60 -16.77 -0.45
C GLY A 13 9.59 -15.68 -0.81
N GLN A 14 9.32 -15.47 -2.11
CA GLN A 14 8.23 -14.61 -2.59
C GLN A 14 7.00 -15.43 -2.99
N GLU A 15 5.85 -14.77 -2.94
CA GLU A 15 4.56 -15.26 -3.39
C GLU A 15 4.08 -14.41 -4.57
N ALA A 16 3.48 -15.02 -5.60
CA ALA A 16 2.86 -14.26 -6.68
C ALA A 16 1.37 -14.07 -6.41
N ALA A 17 0.88 -12.83 -6.45
CA ALA A 17 -0.53 -12.55 -6.19
C ALA A 17 -1.50 -13.19 -7.20
N TRP A 18 -1.00 -13.58 -8.38
CA TRP A 18 -1.79 -14.31 -9.38
C TRP A 18 -1.95 -15.80 -9.07
N ASP A 19 -1.13 -16.36 -8.17
CA ASP A 19 -1.24 -17.75 -7.72
C ASP A 19 -2.21 -17.89 -6.53
N TYR A 20 -2.68 -16.77 -5.97
CA TYR A 20 -3.71 -16.77 -4.94
C TYR A 20 -5.06 -17.25 -5.52
N PRO A 21 -5.88 -17.94 -4.71
CA PRO A 21 -7.11 -18.53 -5.20
C PRO A 21 -8.24 -17.50 -5.28
N ARG A 22 -9.28 -17.89 -6.03
CA ARG A 22 -10.61 -17.30 -6.01
C ARG A 22 -11.61 -18.48 -5.98
N PRO A 23 -12.38 -18.71 -4.91
CA PRO A 23 -12.59 -17.84 -3.74
C PRO A 23 -11.33 -17.55 -2.91
N PRO A 24 -11.26 -16.38 -2.25
CA PRO A 24 -10.11 -15.99 -1.43
C PRO A 24 -9.80 -16.99 -0.32
N ARG A 25 -8.51 -17.19 -0.05
CA ARG A 25 -8.05 -18.01 1.07
C ARG A 25 -7.76 -17.14 2.28
N VAL A 26 -8.17 -17.62 3.45
CA VAL A 26 -7.92 -17.00 4.74
C VAL A 26 -6.84 -17.79 5.45
N GLU A 27 -5.80 -17.11 5.94
CA GLU A 27 -4.69 -17.74 6.65
C GLU A 27 -4.43 -16.99 7.96
N ALA A 28 -4.43 -17.72 9.08
CA ALA A 28 -3.90 -17.18 10.33
C ALA A 28 -2.39 -16.98 10.19
N GLY A 29 -1.87 -15.88 10.74
CA GLY A 29 -0.46 -15.53 10.67
C GLY A 29 0.03 -14.88 11.95
N SER A 30 1.33 -15.02 12.20
CA SER A 30 2.01 -14.42 13.35
C SER A 30 2.85 -13.19 12.97
N ALA A 31 2.62 -12.63 11.78
CA ALA A 31 3.35 -11.45 11.33
C ALA A 31 3.05 -10.28 12.28
N ARG A 32 4.09 -9.55 12.68
CA ARG A 32 3.89 -8.35 13.50
C ARG A 32 3.40 -7.22 12.62
N ILE A 33 2.18 -6.79 12.86
CA ILE A 33 1.53 -5.69 12.16
C ILE A 33 1.58 -4.45 13.03
N ARG A 34 2.06 -3.34 12.45
CA ARG A 34 2.04 -2.02 13.08
C ARG A 34 1.35 -1.01 12.17
N ILE A 35 0.45 -0.22 12.73
CA ILE A 35 -0.28 0.83 12.00
C ILE A 35 -0.05 2.16 12.71
N VAL A 36 0.28 3.20 11.94
CA VAL A 36 0.54 4.54 12.46
C VAL A 36 -0.34 5.57 11.76
N LEU A 37 -0.94 6.46 12.56
CA LEU A 37 -1.77 7.57 12.10
C LEU A 37 -1.57 8.78 13.04
N GLY A 38 -1.35 9.95 12.46
CA GLY A 38 -1.06 11.16 13.24
C GLY A 38 0.26 11.10 13.99
N GLY A 39 1.22 10.29 13.50
CA GLY A 39 2.47 10.01 14.21
C GLY A 39 2.33 9.05 15.41
N GLU A 40 1.13 8.59 15.75
CA GLU A 40 0.89 7.65 16.86
C GLU A 40 0.74 6.22 16.37
N VAL A 41 1.23 5.26 17.16
CA VAL A 41 0.95 3.84 16.94
C VAL A 41 -0.47 3.56 17.38
N VAL A 42 -1.35 3.38 16.40
CA VAL A 42 -2.77 3.10 16.65
C VAL A 42 -3.05 1.60 16.76
N LEU A 43 -2.12 0.76 16.30
CA LEU A 43 -2.14 -0.70 16.47
C LEU A 43 -0.72 -1.28 16.40
N ASP A 44 -0.42 -2.25 17.26
CA ASP A 44 0.75 -3.13 17.20
C ASP A 44 0.34 -4.54 17.68
N SER A 45 0.36 -5.54 16.79
CA SER A 45 -0.13 -6.89 17.09
C SER A 45 0.62 -7.95 16.30
N VAL A 46 0.74 -9.16 16.87
CA VAL A 46 1.16 -10.39 16.16
C VAL A 46 -0.01 -11.33 15.88
N ASP A 47 -1.20 -11.06 16.42
CA ASP A 47 -2.43 -11.76 16.05
C ASP A 47 -2.97 -11.13 14.76
N SER A 48 -2.75 -11.81 13.65
CA SER A 48 -3.19 -11.38 12.34
C SER A 48 -3.84 -12.52 11.56
N VAL A 49 -4.80 -12.18 10.74
CA VAL A 49 -5.33 -13.04 9.69
C VAL A 49 -5.08 -12.34 8.37
N ARG A 50 -4.46 -13.02 7.40
CA ARG A 50 -4.29 -12.49 6.06
C ARG A 50 -5.27 -13.13 5.09
N VAL A 51 -5.79 -12.33 4.17
CA VAL A 51 -6.64 -12.79 3.07
C VAL A 51 -5.87 -12.69 1.76
N LEU A 52 -5.82 -13.81 1.05
CA LEU A 52 -5.13 -13.96 -0.23
C LEU A 52 -6.17 -14.13 -1.35
N GLU A 53 -6.20 -13.19 -2.29
CA GLU A 53 -7.15 -13.18 -3.41
C GLU A 53 -6.41 -12.91 -4.72
N THR A 54 -6.75 -13.66 -5.77
CA THR A 54 -6.12 -13.55 -7.10
C THR A 54 -5.95 -12.09 -7.54
N SER A 55 -4.76 -11.72 -7.99
CA SER A 55 -4.36 -10.38 -8.48
C SER A 55 -4.27 -9.24 -7.45
N HIS A 56 -4.50 -9.55 -6.17
CA HIS A 56 -4.41 -8.61 -5.05
C HIS A 56 -3.27 -9.00 -4.11
N PRO A 57 -2.48 -8.03 -3.61
CA PRO A 57 -1.64 -8.26 -2.44
C PRO A 57 -2.49 -8.66 -1.23
N PRO A 58 -1.90 -9.34 -0.23
CA PRO A 58 -2.61 -9.71 1.00
C PRO A 58 -3.28 -8.52 1.67
N VAL A 59 -4.46 -8.77 2.25
CA VAL A 59 -5.11 -7.85 3.19
C VAL A 59 -4.98 -8.43 4.59
N TYR A 60 -4.53 -7.64 5.56
CA TYR A 60 -4.40 -8.07 6.95
C TYR A 60 -5.61 -7.62 7.78
N TYR A 61 -6.16 -8.56 8.55
CA TYR A 61 -7.28 -8.41 9.45
C TYR A 61 -6.82 -8.64 10.89
N LEU A 62 -7.03 -7.64 11.73
CA LEU A 62 -6.50 -7.56 13.09
C LEU A 62 -7.65 -7.62 14.10
N PRO A 63 -7.42 -8.19 15.29
CA PRO A 63 -8.45 -8.17 16.33
C PRO A 63 -8.74 -6.72 16.71
N ARG A 64 -10.03 -6.41 16.86
CA ARG A 64 -10.48 -5.05 17.17
C ARG A 64 -9.92 -4.53 18.51
N SER A 65 -9.63 -5.43 19.43
CA SER A 65 -8.99 -5.17 20.73
C SER A 65 -7.51 -4.77 20.64
N ALA A 66 -6.83 -5.00 19.52
CA ALA A 66 -5.44 -4.58 19.33
C ALA A 66 -5.31 -3.10 18.90
N PHE A 67 -6.42 -2.45 18.53
CA PHE A 67 -6.42 -1.01 18.28
C PHE A 67 -6.44 -0.26 19.61
N ALA A 68 -5.71 0.85 19.67
CA ALA A 68 -5.74 1.71 20.85
C ALA A 68 -7.17 2.21 21.14
N PRO A 69 -7.54 2.43 22.43
CA PRO A 69 -8.86 2.93 22.79
C PRO A 69 -9.18 4.25 22.06
N GLY A 70 -10.40 4.36 21.51
CA GLY A 70 -10.84 5.55 20.78
C GLY A 70 -10.33 5.65 19.34
N THR A 71 -9.49 4.72 18.87
CA THR A 71 -9.01 4.71 17.47
C THR A 71 -10.11 4.39 16.47
N LEU A 72 -11.05 3.50 16.80
CA LEU A 72 -12.05 3.02 15.85
C LEU A 72 -13.45 3.54 16.19
N GLU A 73 -14.08 4.18 15.21
CA GLU A 73 -15.44 4.70 15.29
C GLU A 73 -16.29 4.16 14.13
N PRO A 74 -17.58 3.81 14.32
CA PRO A 74 -18.49 3.52 13.22
C PRO A 74 -18.48 4.64 12.17
N ALA A 75 -18.48 4.27 10.89
CA ALA A 75 -18.62 5.20 9.77
C ALA A 75 -19.80 4.81 8.90
N ASP A 76 -20.39 5.81 8.24
CA ASP A 76 -21.48 5.57 7.29
C ASP A 76 -21.00 4.75 6.08
N GLY A 77 -21.92 3.96 5.54
CA GLY A 77 -21.69 3.16 4.36
C GLY A 77 -21.27 1.72 4.63
N SER A 78 -21.40 0.90 3.60
CA SER A 78 -21.05 -0.51 3.61
C SER A 78 -20.62 -0.93 2.21
N SER A 79 -20.03 -2.11 2.12
CA SER A 79 -19.81 -2.77 0.83
C SER A 79 -20.17 -4.24 0.93
N PHE A 80 -20.49 -4.85 -0.21
CA PHE A 80 -20.77 -6.26 -0.29
C PHE A 80 -19.69 -6.96 -1.11
N CYS A 81 -19.17 -8.06 -0.57
CA CYS A 81 -18.28 -8.96 -1.28
C CYS A 81 -19.00 -10.29 -1.52
N GLU A 82 -19.01 -10.75 -2.77
CA GLU A 82 -19.65 -12.02 -3.17
C GLU A 82 -19.16 -13.25 -2.39
N PHE A 83 -17.96 -13.19 -1.82
CA PHE A 83 -17.39 -14.28 -1.03
C PHE A 83 -17.52 -14.08 0.47
N LYS A 84 -17.29 -12.85 0.96
CA LYS A 84 -17.07 -12.59 2.39
C LYS A 84 -18.31 -12.05 3.11
N GLY A 85 -19.31 -11.58 2.36
CA GLY A 85 -20.53 -10.97 2.89
C GLY A 85 -20.48 -9.45 2.96
N ALA A 86 -21.29 -8.87 3.84
CA ALA A 86 -21.44 -7.43 4.00
C ALA A 86 -20.38 -6.87 4.98
N ALA A 87 -19.57 -5.92 4.49
CA ALA A 87 -18.62 -5.17 5.31
C ALA A 87 -19.25 -3.86 5.79
N GLN A 88 -18.92 -3.47 7.02
CA GLN A 88 -19.21 -2.14 7.56
C GLN A 88 -17.93 -1.31 7.64
N TYR A 89 -18.05 0.00 7.45
CA TYR A 89 -16.92 0.91 7.53
C TYR A 89 -16.69 1.46 8.93
N LEU A 90 -15.43 1.83 9.18
CA LEU A 90 -14.95 2.46 10.40
C LEU A 90 -14.07 3.65 10.03
N THR A 91 -14.20 4.73 10.80
CA THR A 91 -13.26 5.85 10.82
C THR A 91 -12.12 5.51 11.77
N VAL A 92 -10.89 5.85 11.37
CA VAL A 92 -9.67 5.63 12.15
C VAL A 92 -9.16 6.96 12.68
N ARG A 93 -8.90 7.05 13.98
CA ARG A 93 -8.38 8.23 14.68
C ARG A 93 -7.03 7.93 15.34
N GLY A 94 -6.11 8.89 15.27
CA GLY A 94 -4.80 8.80 15.93
C GLY A 94 -4.02 10.11 15.80
N GLY A 95 -3.34 10.54 16.86
CA GLY A 95 -2.49 11.74 16.86
C GLY A 95 -3.15 13.01 16.31
N GLY A 96 -4.43 13.20 16.61
CA GLY A 96 -5.23 14.33 16.10
C GLY A 96 -5.63 14.25 14.62
N LYS A 97 -5.24 13.19 13.90
CA LYS A 97 -5.72 12.91 12.54
C LYS A 97 -6.96 12.02 12.56
N VAL A 98 -7.77 12.21 11.53
CA VAL A 98 -8.98 11.43 11.27
C VAL A 98 -8.95 10.93 9.84
N ALA A 99 -9.04 9.62 9.68
CA ALA A 99 -9.13 8.94 8.39
C ALA A 99 -10.53 8.34 8.25
N GLU A 100 -11.41 9.10 7.59
CA GLU A 100 -12.83 8.75 7.43
C GLU A 100 -13.01 7.50 6.57
N ALA A 101 -13.87 6.58 7.04
CA ALA A 101 -14.17 5.30 6.38
C ALA A 101 -12.90 4.55 5.90
N ALA A 102 -11.81 4.68 6.64
CA ALA A 102 -10.49 4.18 6.26
C ALA A 102 -10.24 2.73 6.71
N ALA A 103 -11.21 2.12 7.38
CA ALA A 103 -11.17 0.75 7.84
C ALA A 103 -12.51 0.05 7.60
N TRP A 104 -12.50 -1.27 7.59
CA TRP A 104 -13.70 -2.08 7.47
C TRP A 104 -13.59 -3.38 8.27
N PHE A 105 -14.73 -3.97 8.56
CA PHE A 105 -14.84 -5.29 9.18
C PHE A 105 -16.09 -6.01 8.67
N TYR A 106 -16.11 -7.33 8.83
CA TYR A 106 -17.28 -8.16 8.57
C TYR A 106 -17.93 -8.53 9.92
N PRO A 107 -19.10 -7.95 10.28
CA PRO A 107 -19.81 -8.33 11.50
C PRO A 107 -20.27 -9.78 11.45
N GLU A 108 -20.81 -10.18 10.30
CA GLU A 108 -21.33 -11.52 10.02
C GLU A 108 -20.71 -12.01 8.70
N PRO A 109 -19.48 -12.55 8.71
CA PRO A 109 -18.86 -13.08 7.52
C PRO A 109 -19.65 -14.28 6.97
N ALA A 110 -19.62 -14.46 5.65
CA ALA A 110 -20.19 -15.63 5.01
C ALA A 110 -19.43 -16.93 5.40
N GLN A 111 -20.07 -18.07 5.17
CA GLN A 111 -19.50 -19.40 5.46
C GLN A 111 -18.12 -19.57 4.82
N GLY A 112 -17.16 -20.07 5.60
CA GLY A 112 -15.75 -20.23 5.21
C GLY A 112 -14.87 -19.00 5.48
N TYR A 113 -15.45 -17.89 5.95
CA TYR A 113 -14.74 -16.65 6.30
C TYR A 113 -14.95 -16.24 7.76
N GLU A 114 -15.40 -17.15 8.62
CA GLU A 114 -15.73 -16.92 10.03
C GLU A 114 -14.54 -16.36 10.82
N ALA A 115 -13.31 -16.72 10.42
CA ALA A 115 -12.09 -16.19 11.02
C ALA A 115 -11.94 -14.66 10.90
N LEU A 116 -12.72 -14.01 10.01
CA LEU A 116 -12.75 -12.56 9.83
C LEU A 116 -13.76 -11.85 10.75
N ALA A 117 -14.60 -12.59 11.49
CA ALA A 117 -15.68 -12.02 12.29
C ALA A 117 -15.15 -10.97 13.28
N GLY A 118 -15.64 -9.74 13.13
CA GLY A 118 -15.25 -8.61 13.97
C GLY A 118 -13.80 -8.12 13.82
N ARG A 119 -12.97 -8.77 13.00
CA ARG A 119 -11.60 -8.32 12.73
C ARG A 119 -11.61 -7.17 11.74
N VAL A 120 -10.68 -6.24 11.94
CA VAL A 120 -10.61 -4.97 11.20
C VAL A 120 -9.44 -4.99 10.24
N ALA A 121 -9.68 -4.58 9.00
CA ALA A 121 -8.65 -4.23 8.03
C ALA A 121 -8.67 -2.72 7.78
N VAL A 122 -7.53 -2.15 7.39
CA VAL A 122 -7.41 -0.73 7.04
C VAL A 122 -6.90 -0.55 5.61
N TYR A 123 -7.25 0.58 5.00
CA TYR A 123 -6.66 0.99 3.73
C TYR A 123 -5.27 1.59 4.02
N PRO A 124 -4.16 0.92 3.62
CA PRO A 124 -2.82 1.38 4.01
C PRO A 124 -2.48 2.76 3.45
N GLY A 125 -3.05 3.13 2.29
CA GLY A 125 -2.87 4.46 1.69
C GLY A 125 -3.62 5.60 2.40
N ARG A 126 -4.42 5.28 3.43
CA ARG A 126 -5.13 6.27 4.28
C ARG A 126 -4.48 6.45 5.65
N MET A 127 -3.47 5.63 5.97
CA MET A 127 -2.67 5.74 7.19
C MET A 127 -1.42 6.56 6.92
N ASP A 128 -0.70 6.98 7.97
CA ASP A 128 0.65 7.57 7.75
C ASP A 128 1.60 6.47 7.24
N TYR A 129 1.50 5.28 7.83
CA TYR A 129 2.10 4.05 7.30
C TYR A 129 1.57 2.80 8.01
N CYS A 130 1.76 1.66 7.34
CA CYS A 130 1.64 0.34 7.93
C CYS A 130 2.95 -0.43 7.76
N GLU A 131 3.20 -1.38 8.66
CA GLU A 131 4.34 -2.28 8.61
C GLU A 131 3.89 -3.74 8.79
N VAL A 132 4.58 -4.66 8.11
CA VAL A 132 4.46 -6.12 8.28
C VAL A 132 5.86 -6.64 8.60
N ASP A 133 6.05 -7.23 9.78
CA ASP A 133 7.35 -7.68 10.28
C ASP A 133 8.45 -6.59 10.22
N GLY A 134 8.05 -5.33 10.46
CA GLY A 134 8.93 -4.16 10.37
C GLY A 134 9.19 -3.65 8.96
N GLU A 135 8.65 -4.31 7.93
CA GLU A 135 8.75 -3.85 6.54
C GLU A 135 7.62 -2.85 6.22
N ARG A 136 7.97 -1.68 5.66
CA ARG A 136 7.00 -0.65 5.25
C ARG A 136 6.14 -1.13 4.09
N VAL A 137 4.83 -1.07 4.29
CA VAL A 137 3.82 -1.44 3.30
C VAL A 137 3.69 -0.37 2.22
N ARG A 138 3.69 -0.81 0.96
CA ARG A 138 3.25 0.01 -0.18
C ARG A 138 1.76 -0.26 -0.45
N PRO A 139 0.90 0.76 -0.53
CA PRO A 139 -0.52 0.54 -0.77
C PRO A 139 -0.77 0.05 -2.20
N GLN A 140 -1.73 -0.86 -2.37
CA GLN A 140 -2.25 -1.20 -3.69
C GLN A 140 -2.82 0.05 -4.39
N ALA A 141 -2.45 0.27 -5.64
CA ALA A 141 -2.91 1.41 -6.42
C ALA A 141 -4.43 1.38 -6.65
N GLY A 142 -5.04 2.55 -6.81
CA GLY A 142 -6.47 2.73 -7.05
C GLY A 142 -7.22 3.35 -5.87
N GLY A 143 -6.73 3.23 -4.64
CA GLY A 143 -7.31 3.91 -3.46
C GLY A 143 -8.64 3.34 -2.95
N PHE A 144 -9.17 2.32 -3.61
CA PHE A 144 -10.34 1.54 -3.19
C PHE A 144 -10.00 0.07 -2.86
N TYR A 145 -8.76 -0.35 -3.13
CA TYR A 145 -8.29 -1.68 -2.75
C TYR A 145 -7.54 -1.63 -1.42
N GLY A 146 -7.80 -2.64 -0.60
CA GLY A 146 -7.20 -2.82 0.70
C GLY A 146 -5.86 -3.54 0.73
N GLY A 147 -5.21 -3.80 -0.41
CA GLY A 147 -4.03 -4.67 -0.52
C GLY A 147 -2.73 -4.04 0.01
N TRP A 148 -1.94 -4.85 0.73
CA TRP A 148 -0.69 -4.47 1.39
C TRP A 148 0.48 -5.10 0.63
N ILE A 149 1.27 -4.28 -0.08
CA ILE A 149 2.42 -4.76 -0.84
C ILE A 149 3.67 -4.70 0.03
N THR A 150 4.30 -5.85 0.19
CA THR A 150 5.64 -6.04 0.76
C THR A 150 6.57 -6.67 -0.28
N GLU A 151 7.86 -6.77 0.01
CA GLU A 151 8.86 -7.44 -0.84
C GLU A 151 8.60 -8.95 -0.95
N ARG A 152 7.81 -9.53 -0.04
CA ARG A 152 7.40 -10.95 -0.09
C ARG A 152 6.36 -11.23 -1.16
N VAL A 153 5.70 -10.22 -1.73
CA VAL A 153 4.61 -10.43 -2.69
C VAL A 153 4.91 -9.72 -4.00
N VAL A 154 4.84 -10.46 -5.10
CA VAL A 154 5.05 -9.94 -6.45
C VAL A 154 3.75 -9.85 -7.23
N GLY A 155 3.67 -8.82 -8.06
CA GLY A 155 2.54 -8.53 -8.93
C GLY A 155 2.67 -9.17 -10.32
N PRO A 156 2.07 -8.55 -11.35
CA PRO A 156 1.44 -7.23 -11.34
C PRO A 156 0.17 -7.20 -10.47
N PHE A 157 -0.11 -6.08 -9.82
CA PHE A 157 -1.30 -5.92 -8.98
C PHE A 157 -2.40 -5.17 -9.73
N LYS A 158 -3.66 -5.55 -9.48
CA LYS A 158 -4.81 -4.81 -9.98
C LYS A 158 -4.78 -3.35 -9.52
N GLY A 159 -5.23 -2.42 -10.35
CA GLY A 159 -5.29 -0.99 -10.03
C GLY A 159 -4.03 -0.19 -10.36
N GLY A 160 -2.90 -0.83 -10.67
CA GLY A 160 -1.72 -0.16 -11.23
C GLY A 160 -1.93 0.20 -12.71
N THR A 161 -1.43 1.37 -13.13
CA THR A 161 -1.20 1.65 -14.56
C THR A 161 -0.30 0.55 -15.14
N ARG A 162 -0.69 0.00 -16.29
CA ARG A 162 -0.05 -1.17 -16.91
C ARG A 162 1.48 -1.01 -16.97
N ASN A 163 2.20 -2.05 -16.53
CA ASN A 163 3.63 -2.33 -16.75
C ASN A 163 4.63 -1.20 -16.49
N VAL A 164 5.36 -1.26 -15.37
CA VAL A 164 6.81 -1.03 -15.40
C VAL A 164 7.49 -1.99 -14.43
N ALA A 165 8.23 -2.95 -14.98
CA ALA A 165 9.28 -3.63 -14.25
C ALA A 165 10.35 -2.58 -13.93
N LEU A 166 10.54 -2.28 -12.65
CA LEU A 166 11.74 -1.64 -12.13
C LEU A 166 12.04 -2.22 -10.74
N VAL A 167 12.42 -3.50 -10.74
CA VAL A 167 13.35 -4.02 -9.73
C VAL A 167 14.74 -3.73 -10.28
N ARG A 168 15.34 -2.66 -9.77
CA ARG A 168 16.78 -2.37 -9.61
C ARG A 168 16.98 -0.86 -9.66
N ASP A 169 17.27 -0.25 -8.52
CA ASP A 169 18.65 0.11 -8.16
C ASP A 169 18.67 0.97 -6.89
N ARG A 170 19.16 0.42 -5.77
CA ARG A 170 19.80 1.20 -4.72
C ARG A 170 20.91 0.39 -4.07
N PHE A 171 22.04 1.08 -3.88
CA PHE A 171 23.24 0.70 -3.15
C PHE A 171 24.30 -0.14 -3.89
N ARG A 172 25.12 0.55 -4.70
CA ARG A 172 26.59 0.37 -4.59
C ARG A 172 27.27 1.72 -4.50
N GLY A 173 28.14 1.84 -3.50
CA GLY A 173 28.88 3.04 -3.16
C GLY A 173 29.89 3.47 -4.22
N ARG A 174 30.29 4.74 -4.11
CA ARG A 174 31.45 5.32 -4.78
C ARG A 174 32.73 4.58 -4.38
N PRO A 175 33.74 4.57 -5.26
CA PRO A 175 34.92 5.35 -4.97
C PRO A 175 35.30 6.28 -6.13
N GLY A 176 35.86 7.44 -5.78
CA GLY A 176 36.21 8.49 -6.75
C GLY A 176 37.49 8.21 -7.54
N ARG A 177 37.74 9.03 -8.57
CA ARG A 177 38.84 10.01 -8.59
C ARG A 177 38.73 10.91 -9.85
N ILE A 178 39.06 12.17 -9.61
CA ILE A 178 39.25 13.35 -10.47
C ILE A 178 40.20 13.07 -11.66
N GLN A 179 39.99 13.65 -12.87
CA GLN A 179 40.73 14.83 -13.39
C GLN A 179 40.43 15.21 -14.88
N VAL A 180 40.09 16.51 -15.04
CA VAL A 180 40.41 17.58 -16.04
C VAL A 180 39.94 17.61 -17.52
N PRO A 181 39.72 18.85 -18.05
CA PRO A 181 39.02 19.12 -19.31
C PRO A 181 39.95 19.49 -20.48
N SER A 182 39.50 19.23 -21.70
CA SER A 182 39.95 19.89 -22.93
C SER A 182 38.69 20.41 -23.65
N GLY A 183 38.43 21.72 -23.77
CA GLY A 183 38.99 22.58 -24.82
C GLY A 183 38.45 22.14 -26.19
N SER A 184 37.76 22.94 -27.03
CA SER A 184 37.82 24.39 -27.24
C SER A 184 36.65 24.83 -28.16
N GLN A 185 36.08 26.01 -27.84
CA GLN A 185 35.59 27.10 -28.71
C GLN A 185 34.86 26.82 -30.04
N ARG A 186 33.72 27.49 -30.27
CA ARG A 186 33.59 28.84 -30.92
C ARG A 186 32.12 29.31 -30.91
N ILE A 187 31.86 30.54 -30.46
CA ILE A 187 31.34 31.73 -31.20
C ILE A 187 29.85 31.57 -31.59
N SER A 188 28.90 32.42 -31.18
CA SER A 188 28.84 33.87 -31.41
C SER A 188 28.00 34.64 -30.39
N ARG A 189 28.44 35.88 -30.13
CA ARG A 189 27.78 36.94 -29.38
C ARG A 189 26.54 37.48 -30.11
N GLN A 190 25.53 37.88 -29.34
CA GLN A 190 24.84 39.17 -29.52
C GLN A 190 24.30 39.62 -28.15
N LEU A 191 24.62 40.87 -27.80
CA LEU A 191 24.25 41.60 -26.57
C LEU A 191 23.17 42.66 -26.93
N PRO A 192 22.58 43.36 -25.94
CA PRO A 192 21.14 43.60 -25.83
C PRO A 192 20.74 45.01 -26.27
N GLU A 193 19.43 45.25 -26.35
CA GLU A 193 18.89 46.59 -26.14
C GLU A 193 17.90 46.61 -24.97
N SER A 194 18.23 47.48 -24.03
CA SER A 194 17.42 48.00 -22.93
C SER A 194 16.34 48.94 -23.44
N GLY A 195 15.16 48.92 -22.83
CA GLY A 195 14.14 49.95 -23.03
C GLY A 195 13.04 49.89 -21.96
N SER A 196 13.23 50.65 -20.90
CA SER A 196 12.26 50.95 -19.83
C SER A 196 11.05 51.73 -20.38
N MET A 197 9.85 51.55 -19.81
CA MET A 197 9.06 52.67 -19.24
C MET A 197 7.79 52.21 -18.52
N MET A 198 7.54 52.91 -17.41
CA MET A 198 6.33 52.93 -16.58
C MET A 198 5.12 53.49 -17.33
N GLY A 199 3.92 53.26 -16.79
CA GLY A 199 2.83 54.26 -16.87
C GLY A 199 1.41 53.71 -16.84
N THR A 200 0.76 53.92 -15.68
CA THR A 200 -0.70 53.95 -15.38
C THR A 200 -1.54 52.70 -15.59
#